data_AF-A0A972XIE1-F1
#
_entry.id   AF-A0A972XIE1-F1
#
_cell.length_a   1.000
_cell.length_b   1.000
_cell.length_c   1.000
_cell.angle_alpha   90.00
_cell.angle_beta   90.00
_cell.angle_gamma   90.00
#
_symmetry.space_group_name_H-M   'P 1'
#
loop_
_entity.id
_entity.type
_entity.pdbx_description
1 polymer ?
#
loop_
_entity_poly.entity_id
_entity_poly.type
_entity_poly.pdbx_seq_one_letter_code
_entity_poly.pdbx_strand_id
1 'polypeptide(L)'
;MSRIDEKLEALAAAVEAAEMSADPNAPLPAGRSVTRGHPRARNLQVRFRDDEFDELTTYASQQGLPVSTVVRLLVLKAIAPVDDLNAALDRLESDVAAVRRSALSA
;
A
#
# COMPACT_ATOMS: atom_id res chain seq x y z
N MET A 1 -34.98 9.28 37.55
CA MET A 1 -34.64 9.10 36.13
C MET A 1 -35.87 9.37 35.29
N SER A 2 -35.73 9.96 34.09
CA SER A 2 -36.88 10.13 33.20
C SER A 2 -37.17 8.82 32.48
N ARG A 3 -38.43 8.65 32.06
CA ARG A 3 -38.88 7.49 31.27
C ARG A 3 -38.13 7.33 29.94
N ILE A 4 -37.49 8.40 29.45
CA ILE A 4 -36.65 8.37 28.25
C ILE A 4 -35.29 7.77 28.58
N ASP A 5 -34.72 8.12 29.73
CA ASP A 5 -33.43 7.60 30.19
C ASP A 5 -33.51 6.08 30.39
N GLU A 6 -34.57 5.60 31.03
CA GLU A 6 -34.83 4.17 31.22
C GLU A 6 -34.95 3.41 29.88
N LYS A 7 -35.56 4.03 28.87
CA LYS A 7 -35.67 3.44 27.53
C LYS A 7 -34.34 3.43 26.77
N LEU A 8 -33.52 4.47 26.93
CA LEU A 8 -32.20 4.54 26.31
C LEU A 8 -31.25 3.52 26.94
N GLU A 9 -31.32 3.34 28.25
CA GLU A 9 -30.50 2.36 28.97
C GLU A 9 -30.90 0.92 28.60
N ALA A 10 -32.20 0.64 28.51
CA ALA A 10 -32.69 -0.64 28.01
C ALA A 10 -32.30 -0.90 26.54
N LEU A 11 -32.33 0.13 25.69
CA LEU A 11 -31.88 0.03 24.30
C LEU A 11 -30.37 -0.24 24.20
N ALA A 12 -29.56 0.47 24.99
CA ALA A 12 -28.12 0.30 25.03
C ALA A 12 -27.74 -1.12 25.45
N ALA A 13 -28.35 -1.63 26.53
CA ALA A 13 -28.13 -3.00 26.98
C ALA A 13 -28.52 -4.05 25.92
N ALA A 14 -29.61 -3.82 25.19
CA ALA A 14 -30.05 -4.70 24.12
C ALA A 14 -29.10 -4.69 22.91
N VAL A 15 -28.53 -3.53 22.56
CA VAL A 15 -27.55 -3.41 21.47
C VAL A 15 -26.23 -4.11 21.83
N GLU A 16 -25.70 -3.89 23.03
CA GLU A 16 -24.46 -4.54 23.49
C GLU A 16 -24.60 -6.08 23.49
N ALA A 17 -25.74 -6.60 23.99
CA ALA A 17 -26.02 -8.03 23.97
C ALA A 17 -26.12 -8.59 22.53
N ALA A 18 -26.70 -7.81 21.60
CA ALA A 18 -26.80 -8.19 20.20
C ALA A 18 -25.42 -8.26 19.53
N GLU A 19 -24.54 -7.27 19.75
CA GLU A 19 -23.17 -7.23 19.22
C GLU A 19 -22.31 -8.39 19.74
N MET A 20 -22.44 -8.75 21.02
CA MET A 20 -21.72 -9.90 21.61
C MET A 20 -22.12 -11.26 21.00
N SER A 21 -23.34 -11.35 20.46
CA SER A 21 -23.88 -12.57 19.83
C SER A 21 -23.83 -12.54 18.30
N ALA A 22 -23.38 -11.43 17.72
CA ALA A 22 -23.33 -11.26 16.28
C ALA A 22 -22.24 -12.15 15.67
N ASP A 23 -22.59 -12.89 14.61
CA ASP A 23 -21.61 -13.60 13.81
C ASP A 23 -20.77 -12.59 13.00
N PRO A 24 -19.44 -12.50 13.23
CA PRO A 24 -18.56 -11.58 12.49
C PRO A 24 -18.53 -11.85 10.99
N ASN A 25 -18.94 -13.04 10.54
CA ASN A 25 -19.00 -13.43 9.14
C ASN A 25 -20.40 -13.32 8.53
N ALA A 26 -21.40 -12.85 9.29
CA ALA A 26 -22.73 -12.63 8.77
C ALA A 26 -22.69 -11.63 7.59
N PRO A 27 -23.48 -11.86 6.53
CA PRO A 27 -23.61 -10.90 5.44
C PRO A 27 -24.06 -9.53 5.98
N LEU A 28 -23.41 -8.48 5.49
CA LEU A 28 -23.77 -7.12 5.89
C LEU A 28 -25.20 -6.78 5.44
N PRO A 29 -25.97 -6.02 6.23
CA PRO A 29 -27.36 -5.70 5.90
C PRO A 29 -27.48 -5.03 4.53
N ALA A 30 -28.50 -5.45 3.76
CA ALA A 30 -28.77 -4.88 2.44
C ALA A 30 -28.96 -3.35 2.53
N GLY A 31 -28.33 -2.61 1.61
CA GLY A 31 -28.41 -1.16 1.55
C GLY A 31 -27.40 -0.39 2.41
N ARG A 32 -26.48 -1.07 3.13
CA ARG A 32 -25.37 -0.39 3.81
C ARG A 32 -24.12 -0.30 2.94
N SER A 33 -23.60 0.91 2.75
CA SER A 33 -22.33 1.13 2.07
C SER A 33 -21.16 0.75 2.99
N VAL A 34 -20.33 -0.18 2.55
CA VAL A 34 -19.07 -0.55 3.22
C VAL A 34 -17.96 0.27 2.61
N THR A 35 -17.46 1.27 3.34
CA THR A 35 -16.28 2.02 2.90
C THR A 35 -15.05 1.44 3.58
N ARG A 36 -14.32 0.56 2.88
CA ARG A 36 -13.01 0.11 3.34
C ARG A 36 -12.04 1.25 3.10
N GLY A 37 -11.70 2.01 4.15
CA GLY A 37 -10.84 3.18 4.05
C GLY A 37 -9.47 2.79 3.49
N HIS A 38 -9.18 3.19 2.25
CA HIS A 38 -7.80 3.12 1.75
C HIS A 38 -6.97 4.16 2.51
N PRO A 39 -5.72 3.84 2.92
CA PRO A 39 -4.83 4.86 3.46
C PRO A 39 -4.76 6.00 2.44
N ARG A 40 -4.99 7.25 2.89
CA ARG A 40 -4.99 8.42 2.00
C ARG A 40 -3.69 8.43 1.20
N ALA A 41 -3.79 8.19 -0.11
CA ALA A 41 -2.66 8.37 -1.00
C ALA A 41 -2.19 9.83 -0.86
N ARG A 42 -0.92 10.00 -0.49
CA ARG A 42 -0.28 11.31 -0.42
C ARG A 42 0.51 11.53 -1.71
N ASN A 43 0.34 12.69 -2.31
CA ASN A 43 1.15 13.10 -3.45
C ASN A 43 2.52 13.58 -2.95
N LEU A 44 3.59 13.05 -3.53
CA LEU A 44 4.96 13.48 -3.28
C LEU A 44 5.47 14.19 -4.54
N GLN A 45 6.01 15.40 -4.38
CA GLN A 45 6.73 16.08 -5.45
C GLN A 45 8.22 15.73 -5.35
N VAL A 46 8.77 15.17 -6.43
CA VAL A 46 10.19 14.83 -6.56
C VAL A 46 10.77 15.71 -7.66
N ARG A 47 11.93 16.33 -7.39
CA ARG A 47 12.63 17.16 -8.36
C ARG A 47 13.78 16.35 -8.94
N PHE A 48 13.80 16.22 -10.25
CA PHE A 48 14.88 15.61 -11.01
C PHE A 48 15.60 16.69 -11.79
N ARG A 49 16.85 16.42 -12.15
CA ARG A 49 17.50 17.14 -13.25
C ARG A 49 16.92 16.67 -14.59
N ASP A 50 17.10 17.48 -15.63
CA ASP A 50 16.51 17.19 -16.94
C ASP A 50 17.06 15.87 -17.54
N ASP A 51 18.37 15.65 -17.43
CA ASP A 51 19.05 14.42 -17.86
C ASP A 51 18.58 13.17 -17.09
N GLU A 52 18.48 13.27 -15.76
CA GLU A 52 18.00 12.18 -14.91
C GLU A 52 16.55 11.79 -15.24
N PHE A 53 15.71 12.78 -15.57
CA PHE A 53 14.31 12.55 -15.93
C PHE A 53 14.17 11.89 -17.31
N ASP A 54 15.01 12.27 -18.27
CA ASP A 54 15.01 11.69 -19.61
C ASP A 54 15.46 10.22 -19.59
N GLU A 55 16.51 9.90 -18.84
CA GLU A 55 16.97 8.52 -18.63
C GLU A 55 15.87 7.67 -17.99
N LEU A 56 15.24 8.18 -16.94
CA LEU A 56 14.15 7.51 -16.25
C LEU A 56 12.93 7.27 -17.16
N THR A 57 12.59 8.25 -17.99
CA THR A 57 11.46 8.17 -18.94
C THR A 57 11.73 7.12 -20.02
N THR A 58 12.95 7.07 -20.52
CA THR A 58 13.41 6.05 -21.46
C THR A 58 13.31 4.65 -20.85
N TYR A 59 13.83 4.48 -19.64
CA TYR A 59 13.75 3.21 -18.91
C TYR A 59 12.30 2.77 -18.67
N ALA A 60 11.43 3.69 -18.21
CA ALA A 60 10.02 3.39 -17.97
C ALA A 60 9.29 2.96 -19.24
N SER A 61 9.60 3.60 -20.38
CA SER A 61 9.03 3.26 -21.68
C SER A 61 9.46 1.88 -22.16
N GLN A 62 10.72 1.49 -21.97
CA GLN A 62 11.21 0.15 -22.29
C GLN A 62 10.52 -0.94 -21.47
N GLN A 63 10.16 -0.65 -20.23
CA GLN A 63 9.44 -1.58 -19.36
C GLN A 63 7.91 -1.53 -19.55
N GLY A 64 7.39 -0.62 -20.39
CA GLY A 64 5.95 -0.42 -20.57
C GLY A 64 5.23 0.08 -19.31
N LEU A 65 5.95 0.77 -18.42
CA LEU A 65 5.43 1.24 -17.13
C LEU A 65 5.34 2.77 -17.09
N PRO A 66 4.38 3.33 -16.34
CA PRO A 66 4.38 4.76 -16.05
C PRO A 66 5.63 5.18 -15.27
N VAL A 67 6.17 6.35 -15.57
CA VAL A 67 7.32 6.93 -14.85
C VAL A 67 7.07 6.99 -13.34
N SER A 68 5.86 7.38 -12.92
CA SER A 68 5.47 7.43 -11.51
C SER A 68 5.53 6.06 -10.81
N THR A 69 5.24 4.97 -11.53
CA THR A 69 5.33 3.60 -11.01
C THR A 69 6.79 3.23 -10.76
N VAL A 70 7.68 3.56 -11.71
CA VAL A 70 9.12 3.31 -11.57
C VAL A 70 9.69 4.13 -10.41
N VAL A 71 9.38 5.44 -10.33
CA VAL A 71 9.81 6.31 -9.22
C VAL A 71 9.34 5.75 -7.88
N ARG A 72 8.07 5.35 -7.79
CA ARG A 72 7.52 4.77 -6.56
C ARG A 72 8.30 3.52 -6.14
N LEU A 73 8.62 2.64 -7.09
CA LEU A 73 9.39 1.43 -6.82
C LEU A 73 10.80 1.76 -6.28
N LEU A 74 11.49 2.71 -6.91
CA LEU A 74 12.83 3.13 -6.50
C LEU A 74 12.82 3.74 -5.09
N VAL A 75 11.87 4.63 -4.80
CA VAL A 75 11.71 5.23 -3.47
C VAL A 75 11.44 4.16 -2.42
N LEU A 76 10.51 3.23 -2.69
CA LEU A 76 10.20 2.14 -1.77
C LEU A 76 11.41 1.23 -1.52
N LYS A 77 12.20 0.93 -2.56
CA LYS A 77 13.43 0.12 -2.43
C LYS A 77 14.50 0.83 -1.58
N ALA A 78 14.59 2.16 -1.69
CA ALA A 78 15.56 2.96 -0.95
C ALA A 78 15.21 3.10 0.54
N ILE A 79 13.93 3.15 0.89
CA ILE A 79 13.47 3.29 2.28
C ILE A 79 13.16 1.95 2.96
N ALA A 80 13.23 0.84 2.21
CA ALA A 80 13.05 -0.48 2.77
C ALA A 80 14.09 -0.71 3.89
N PRO A 81 13.68 -1.14 5.11
CA PRO A 81 14.60 -1.45 6.19
C PRO A 81 15.63 -2.48 5.73
N VAL A 82 16.90 -2.27 6.10
CA VAL A 82 18.03 -3.09 5.62
C VAL A 82 18.14 -4.44 6.36
N ASP A 83 17.22 -4.77 7.27
CA ASP A 83 17.40 -5.89 8.21
C ASP A 83 16.89 -7.26 7.73
N ASP A 84 16.99 -7.56 6.43
CA ASP A 84 16.83 -8.93 5.94
C ASP A 84 17.99 -9.31 5.01
N LEU A 85 18.85 -10.20 5.50
CA LEU A 85 20.00 -10.76 4.76
C LEU A 85 19.56 -11.37 3.43
N ASN A 86 18.36 -11.94 3.35
CA ASN A 86 17.83 -12.51 2.10
C ASN A 86 17.59 -11.42 1.06
N ALA A 87 17.01 -10.28 1.47
CA ALA A 87 16.80 -9.14 0.58
C ALA A 87 18.13 -8.50 0.11
N ALA A 88 19.19 -8.57 0.93
CA ALA A 88 20.52 -8.14 0.53
C ALA A 88 21.16 -9.10 -0.50
N LEU A 89 20.97 -10.41 -0.33
CA LEU A 89 21.44 -11.43 -1.26
C LEU A 89 20.72 -11.36 -2.61
N ASP A 90 19.40 -11.20 -2.62
CA ASP A 90 18.59 -11.05 -3.84
C ASP A 90 19.02 -9.82 -4.66
N ARG A 91 19.38 -8.74 -3.96
CA ARG A 91 19.90 -7.51 -4.58
C ARG A 91 21.27 -7.75 -5.22
N LEU A 92 22.17 -8.42 -4.50
CA LEU A 92 23.50 -8.76 -5.02
C LEU A 92 23.41 -9.65 -6.26
N GLU A 93 22.53 -10.65 -6.25
CA GLU A 93 22.30 -11.52 -7.41
C GLU A 93 21.82 -10.73 -8.62
N SER A 94 20.87 -9.81 -8.42
CA SER A 94 20.35 -8.94 -9.47
C SER A 94 21.43 -8.03 -10.08
N ASP A 95 22.28 -7.46 -9.23
CA ASP A 95 23.37 -6.55 -9.65
C ASP A 95 24.45 -7.32 -10.45
N VAL A 96 24.83 -8.52 -9.98
CA VAL A 96 25.76 -9.40 -10.71
C VAL A 96 25.17 -9.83 -12.07
N ALA A 97 23.87 -10.14 -12.12
CA ALA A 97 23.21 -10.49 -13.36
C ALA A 97 23.18 -9.31 -14.35
N ALA A 98 23.02 -8.07 -13.86
CA ALA A 98 23.09 -6.86 -14.69
C ALA A 98 24.49 -6.65 -15.27
N VAL A 99 25.54 -6.78 -14.46
CA VAL A 99 26.95 -6.70 -14.93
C VAL A 99 27.23 -7.76 -15.98
N ARG A 100 26.79 -9.01 -15.76
CA ARG A 100 26.98 -10.09 -16.72
C ARG A 100 26.30 -9.81 -18.06
N ARG A 101 25.08 -9.27 -18.05
CA ARG A 101 24.39 -8.85 -19.29
C ARG A 101 25.19 -7.76 -20.01
N SER A 102 25.67 -6.76 -19.30
CA SER A 102 26.47 -5.68 -19.87
C SER A 102 27.80 -6.18 -20.47
N ALA A 103 28.43 -7.18 -19.84
CA ALA A 103 29.69 -7.76 -20.32
C ALA A 103 29.51 -8.66 -21.56
N LEU A 104 28.32 -9.23 -21.76
CA LEU A 104 28.00 -10.10 -22.90
C LEU A 104 27.37 -9.33 -24.08
N SER A 105 26.95 -8.09 -23.87
CA SER A 105 26.44 -7.19 -24.91
C SER A 105 27.50 -6.29 -25.54
N ALA A 106 28.76 -6.41 -25.11
CA ALA A 106 29.93 -5.73 -25.67
C ALA A 106 30.74 -6.71 -26.53
#